data_AF-A0A4V4HXL8-F1
#
_entry.id   AF-A0A4V4HXL8-F1
#
_cell.length_a   1.000
_cell.length_b   1.000
_cell.length_c   1.000
_cell.angle_alpha   90.00
_cell.angle_beta   90.00
_cell.angle_gamma   90.00
#
_symmetry.space_group_name_H-M   'P 1'
#
loop_
_entity.id
_entity.type
_entity.pdbx_description
1 polymer ?
#
loop_
_entity_poly.entity_id
_entity_poly.type
_entity_poly.pdbx_seq_one_letter_code
_entity_poly.pdbx_strand_id
1 'polypeptide(L)'
;MKTSFGVFCIMVLVVVLIHTPVLGQKLQPDYISIQTSDATFLELQKRLEASKQHPDQPREIVQNHIKLGEYHHMLGLYSEAMDQYNGALEQMGTDLSDTLYIKLNNNIGRVYLSLNNFELAEQHFTDTMNRSLELNYSFGQANSMSLLGACYEKQGEYEKALAYQKESLLLFEHLGDKHGVAITNENIGSIYEDLGQFDLAYQYFNKSYGYVKDSETIEEVNVLNNLGDSFRKTGDYDSALTHTKKALEIAQKLNDLHQLEGAHKDLSKTYALMGNFEKAHAELIQSERFNSAMLTAQNTNQLNVLQTIYETNKKEAEIQLLKEQNKVNAANQNLLWVALFAIAAILTILYNYLGRKRKAKIKIQEYKQRMLKAELDKKAIEEKNLQNEVQLKTASLSRYSLHLSQKNKILLDLSNTLRNIASRRNMDTSEKIKSLVKEIDFNLQQEHEWDEFMNFFKEIHPEFIKKLSTMSEDNLSPAELRLGMLLRLNLTSKEIASILRVTPDSVRVARHRLRKKLPIDQKEELVNFMIEL
;
A
#
# COMPACT_ATOMS: atom_id res chain seq x y z
N MET A 1 -14.40 38.68 -37.89
CA MET A 1 -15.80 38.43 -37.50
C MET A 1 -16.17 37.01 -37.89
N LYS A 2 -16.62 36.23 -36.90
CA LYS A 2 -17.35 34.95 -36.89
C LYS A 2 -16.88 33.74 -37.74
N THR A 3 -16.63 32.65 -37.00
CA THR A 3 -17.02 31.22 -37.17
C THR A 3 -15.81 30.34 -36.82
N SER A 4 -15.88 29.17 -36.19
CA SER A 4 -16.85 28.39 -35.41
C SER A 4 -16.10 27.08 -35.05
N PHE A 5 -16.56 26.32 -34.05
CA PHE A 5 -16.14 24.95 -33.65
C PHE A 5 -14.72 24.78 -33.07
N GLY A 6 -14.48 24.10 -31.95
CA GLY A 6 -15.34 23.30 -31.06
C GLY A 6 -14.45 22.41 -30.17
N VAL A 7 -15.00 22.04 -29.01
CA VAL A 7 -14.70 20.84 -28.21
C VAL A 7 -13.37 20.82 -27.41
N PHE A 8 -13.42 21.02 -26.09
CA PHE A 8 -13.39 19.90 -25.12
C PHE A 8 -13.61 20.42 -23.69
N CYS A 9 -14.74 20.05 -23.10
CA CYS A 9 -14.99 20.13 -21.67
C CYS A 9 -13.99 19.21 -20.94
N ILE A 10 -13.14 19.79 -20.11
CA ILE A 10 -12.50 19.08 -19.00
C ILE A 10 -12.87 19.87 -17.74
N MET A 11 -14.08 19.64 -17.24
CA MET A 11 -14.36 19.87 -15.82
C MET A 11 -13.61 18.78 -15.06
N VAL A 12 -12.43 19.11 -14.56
CA VAL A 12 -11.77 18.34 -13.51
C VAL A 12 -12.65 18.47 -12.27
N LEU A 13 -13.54 17.51 -12.07
CA LEU A 13 -14.17 17.23 -10.79
C LEU A 13 -13.06 16.66 -9.90
N VAL A 14 -12.26 17.56 -9.32
CA VAL A 14 -11.49 17.25 -8.11
C VAL A 14 -12.55 16.98 -7.05
N VAL A 15 -12.92 15.71 -6.90
CA VAL A 15 -13.58 15.24 -5.69
C VAL A 15 -12.55 15.45 -4.59
N VAL A 16 -12.66 16.61 -3.95
CA VAL A 16 -12.08 16.87 -2.64
C VAL A 16 -12.70 15.80 -1.75
N LEU A 17 -11.94 14.72 -1.51
CA LEU A 17 -12.10 13.88 -0.34
C LEU A 17 -11.82 14.79 0.86
N ILE A 18 -12.83 15.57 1.22
CA ILE A 18 -12.91 16.27 2.48
C ILE A 18 -12.75 15.17 3.50
N HIS A 19 -11.59 15.17 4.15
CA HIS A 19 -11.41 14.61 5.48
C HIS A 19 -12.57 15.06 6.35
N THR A 20 -13.60 14.23 6.45
CA THR A 20 -14.24 14.08 7.74
C THR A 20 -13.29 13.17 8.52
N PRO A 21 -12.64 13.67 9.60
CA PRO A 21 -12.28 12.71 10.62
C PRO A 21 -13.60 12.07 10.98
N VAL A 22 -13.71 10.75 10.78
CA VAL A 22 -14.68 9.98 11.55
C VAL A 22 -14.25 10.28 12.97
N LEU A 23 -14.93 11.26 13.57
CA LEU A 23 -14.97 11.50 14.98
C LEU A 23 -15.20 10.09 15.50
N GLY A 24 -14.16 9.51 16.08
CA GLY A 24 -14.30 8.28 16.84
C GLY A 24 -15.43 8.61 17.78
N GLN A 25 -16.61 8.07 17.46
CA GLN A 25 -17.71 8.07 18.37
C GLN A 25 -17.07 7.35 19.55
N LYS A 26 -16.70 8.11 20.58
CA LYS A 26 -16.68 7.60 21.93
C LYS A 26 -18.11 7.12 22.09
N LEU A 27 -18.36 5.89 21.65
CA LEU A 27 -19.32 5.02 22.27
C LEU A 27 -18.78 4.94 23.70
N GLN A 28 -19.18 5.93 24.51
CA GLN A 28 -19.35 5.67 25.92
C GLN A 28 -20.22 4.41 25.93
N PRO A 29 -19.71 3.28 26.43
CA PRO A 29 -20.61 2.18 26.67
C PRO A 29 -21.70 2.75 27.56
N ASP A 30 -22.94 2.75 27.06
CA ASP A 30 -24.10 3.04 27.89
C ASP A 30 -23.98 2.09 29.08
N TYR A 31 -23.63 2.66 30.22
CA TYR A 31 -23.62 1.97 31.50
C TYR A 31 -25.08 1.69 31.81
N ILE A 32 -25.59 0.59 31.27
CA ILE A 32 -26.74 -0.08 31.86
C ILE A 32 -26.23 -0.54 33.22
N SER A 33 -26.61 0.21 34.26
CA SER A 33 -26.37 -0.14 35.64
C SER A 33 -27.16 -1.40 35.97
N ILE A 34 -26.57 -2.55 35.68
CA ILE A 34 -27.01 -3.82 36.25
C ILE A 34 -26.51 -3.80 37.68
N GLN A 35 -27.42 -3.48 38.60
CA GLN A 35 -27.18 -3.69 40.02
C GLN A 35 -26.90 -5.18 40.25
N THR A 36 -25.77 -5.46 40.92
CA THR A 36 -25.26 -6.75 41.40
C THR A 36 -24.31 -7.54 40.48
N SER A 37 -23.29 -6.89 39.90
CA SER A 37 -22.01 -7.60 39.75
C SER A 37 -21.49 -7.92 41.14
N ASP A 38 -21.10 -9.17 41.43
CA ASP A 38 -20.42 -9.45 42.70
C ASP A 38 -19.15 -8.60 42.76
N ALA A 39 -19.14 -7.61 43.65
CA ALA A 39 -18.03 -6.67 43.78
C ALA A 39 -16.71 -7.41 44.06
N THR A 40 -16.80 -8.58 44.71
CA THR A 40 -15.66 -9.45 45.02
C THR A 40 -15.09 -10.07 43.75
N PHE A 41 -15.95 -10.65 42.90
CA PHE A 41 -15.52 -11.21 41.62
C PHE A 41 -14.83 -10.18 40.75
N LEU A 42 -15.45 -9.00 40.58
CA LEU A 42 -14.90 -7.94 39.74
C LEU A 42 -13.56 -7.40 40.28
N GLU A 43 -13.44 -7.26 41.60
CA GLU A 43 -12.19 -6.85 42.25
C GLU A 43 -11.08 -7.88 42.05
N LEU A 44 -11.37 -9.18 42.24
CA LEU A 44 -10.41 -10.25 42.01
C LEU A 44 -9.97 -10.32 40.54
N GLN A 45 -10.92 -10.20 39.61
CA GLN A 45 -10.64 -10.15 38.17
C GLN A 45 -9.76 -8.94 37.81
N LYS A 46 -10.07 -7.76 38.35
CA LYS A 46 -9.28 -6.55 38.13
C LYS A 46 -7.85 -6.68 38.66
N ARG A 47 -7.66 -7.29 39.83
CA ARG A 47 -6.33 -7.58 40.39
C ARG A 47 -5.54 -8.52 39.51
N LEU A 48 -6.18 -9.58 39.02
CA LEU A 48 -5.54 -10.51 38.08
C LEU A 48 -5.10 -9.79 36.80
N GLU A 49 -5.99 -9.00 36.19
CA GLU A 49 -5.65 -8.23 34.97
C GLU A 49 -4.56 -7.19 35.21
N ALA A 50 -4.56 -6.52 36.36
CA ALA A 50 -3.48 -5.60 36.74
C ALA A 50 -2.13 -6.33 36.87
N SER A 51 -2.11 -7.51 37.53
CA SER A 51 -0.88 -8.31 37.66
C SER A 51 -0.35 -8.80 36.32
N LYS A 52 -1.22 -9.11 35.35
CA LYS A 52 -0.81 -9.48 33.98
C LYS A 52 -0.11 -8.36 33.21
N GLN A 53 -0.28 -7.09 33.61
CA GLN A 53 0.47 -5.96 33.02
C GLN A 53 1.92 -5.90 33.51
N HIS A 54 2.26 -6.65 34.56
CA HIS A 54 3.59 -6.75 35.15
C HIS A 54 4.11 -8.20 35.08
N PRO A 55 4.37 -8.73 33.87
CA PRO A 55 4.77 -10.13 33.67
C PRO A 55 6.13 -10.49 34.29
N ASP A 56 6.88 -9.49 34.75
CA ASP A 56 8.09 -9.62 35.56
C ASP A 56 7.83 -10.15 36.99
N GLN A 57 6.56 -10.24 37.42
CA GLN A 57 6.14 -10.71 38.73
C GLN A 57 5.20 -11.93 38.65
N PRO A 58 5.68 -13.10 38.14
CA PRO A 58 4.83 -14.28 37.93
C PRO A 58 4.18 -14.78 39.21
N ARG A 59 4.84 -14.59 40.36
CA ARG A 59 4.33 -14.93 41.69
C ARG A 59 2.99 -14.25 42.01
N GLU A 60 2.83 -12.98 41.64
CA GLU A 60 1.61 -12.22 41.91
C GLU A 60 0.45 -12.68 41.03
N ILE A 61 0.73 -12.97 39.75
CA ILE A 61 -0.25 -13.51 38.80
C ILE A 61 -0.79 -14.85 39.31
N VAL A 62 0.10 -15.75 39.74
CA VAL A 62 -0.25 -17.05 40.33
C VAL A 62 -1.13 -16.89 41.58
N GLN A 63 -0.76 -15.98 42.48
CA GLN A 63 -1.56 -15.71 43.69
C GLN A 63 -2.97 -15.20 43.36
N ASN A 64 -3.10 -14.33 42.36
CA ASN A 64 -4.39 -13.80 41.95
C ASN A 64 -5.25 -14.87 41.27
N HIS A 65 -4.67 -15.74 40.44
CA HIS A 65 -5.36 -16.93 39.93
C HIS A 65 -5.83 -17.85 41.05
N ILE A 66 -4.98 -18.14 42.05
CA ILE A 66 -5.37 -18.97 43.20
C ILE A 66 -6.57 -18.36 43.93
N LYS A 67 -6.55 -17.05 44.22
CA LYS A 67 -7.65 -16.36 44.92
C LYS A 67 -8.95 -16.39 44.11
N LEU A 68 -8.87 -16.17 42.80
CA LEU A 68 -10.04 -16.22 41.93
C LEU A 68 -10.59 -17.65 41.81
N GLY A 69 -9.71 -18.65 41.77
CA GLY A 69 -10.09 -20.06 41.81
C GLY A 69 -10.73 -20.47 43.14
N GLU A 70 -10.18 -20.03 44.27
CA GLU A 70 -10.76 -20.22 45.62
C GLU A 70 -12.17 -19.63 45.70
N TYR A 71 -12.38 -18.46 45.11
CA TYR A 71 -13.68 -17.80 45.02
C TYR A 71 -14.68 -18.59 44.16
N HIS A 72 -14.27 -19.05 42.97
CA HIS A 72 -15.13 -19.92 42.14
C HIS A 72 -15.44 -21.25 42.84
N HIS A 73 -14.46 -21.85 43.51
CA HIS A 73 -14.62 -23.09 44.27
C HIS A 73 -15.67 -22.92 45.39
N MET A 74 -15.61 -21.81 46.13
CA MET A 74 -16.59 -21.46 47.16
C MET A 74 -18.01 -21.32 46.59
N LEU A 75 -18.15 -20.81 45.36
CA LEU A 75 -19.43 -20.73 44.67
C LEU A 75 -19.88 -22.07 44.07
N GLY A 76 -19.08 -23.14 44.14
CA GLY A 76 -19.38 -24.42 43.48
C GLY A 76 -19.17 -24.40 41.95
N LEU A 77 -18.52 -23.36 41.43
CA LEU A 77 -18.14 -23.23 40.02
C LEU A 77 -16.81 -23.95 39.77
N TYR A 78 -16.85 -25.29 39.83
CA TYR A 78 -15.63 -26.11 39.81
C TYR A 78 -14.86 -26.04 38.49
N SER A 79 -15.55 -25.87 37.35
CA SER A 79 -14.88 -25.72 36.04
C SER A 79 -14.07 -24.42 36.00
N GLU A 80 -14.71 -23.32 36.38
CA GLU A 80 -14.10 -21.99 36.43
C GLU A 80 -12.96 -21.93 37.45
N ALA A 81 -13.12 -22.61 38.59
CA ALA A 81 -12.05 -22.75 39.58
C ALA A 81 -10.83 -23.47 38.99
N MET A 82 -11.05 -24.59 38.30
CA MET A 82 -9.99 -25.35 37.63
C MET A 82 -9.34 -24.56 36.51
N ASP A 83 -10.09 -23.77 35.74
CA ASP A 83 -9.52 -22.88 34.71
C ASP A 83 -8.55 -21.87 35.32
N GLN A 84 -8.90 -21.28 36.48
CA GLN A 84 -7.98 -20.38 37.19
C GLN A 84 -6.76 -21.12 37.73
N TYR A 85 -6.92 -22.31 38.28
CA TYR A 85 -5.80 -23.11 38.79
C TYR A 85 -4.86 -23.58 37.67
N ASN A 86 -5.40 -23.93 36.49
CA ASN A 86 -4.61 -24.24 35.30
C ASN A 86 -3.84 -23.01 34.80
N GLY A 87 -4.47 -21.84 34.80
CA GLY A 87 -3.79 -20.58 34.52
C GLY A 87 -2.64 -20.30 35.50
N ALA A 88 -2.83 -20.57 36.80
CA ALA A 88 -1.75 -20.48 37.79
C ALA A 88 -0.60 -21.46 37.48
N LEU A 89 -0.90 -22.72 37.16
CA LEU A 89 0.13 -23.72 36.80
C LEU A 89 0.94 -23.31 35.56
N GLU A 90 0.29 -22.75 34.54
CA GLU A 90 0.96 -22.26 33.33
C GLU A 90 1.96 -21.14 33.66
N GLN A 91 1.60 -20.22 34.55
CA GLN A 91 2.47 -19.12 34.97
C GLN A 91 3.63 -19.57 35.88
N MET A 92 3.43 -20.63 36.67
CA MET A 92 4.50 -21.20 37.51
C MET A 92 5.56 -21.96 36.70
N GLY A 93 5.18 -22.50 35.53
CA GLY A 93 6.07 -23.31 34.71
C GLY A 93 6.49 -24.60 35.41
N THR A 94 7.75 -25.01 35.23
CA THR A 94 8.28 -26.28 35.79
C THR A 94 8.94 -26.12 37.16
N ASP A 95 8.98 -24.92 37.73
CA ASP A 95 9.61 -24.70 39.03
C ASP A 95 8.66 -25.07 40.18
N LEU A 96 8.81 -26.31 40.64
CA LEU A 96 8.03 -26.89 41.74
C LEU A 96 8.56 -26.47 43.12
N SER A 97 9.56 -25.59 43.23
CA SER A 97 10.20 -25.24 44.51
C SER A 97 9.47 -24.18 45.33
N ASP A 98 8.45 -23.54 44.76
CA ASP A 98 7.68 -22.51 45.45
C ASP A 98 6.62 -23.13 46.38
N THR A 99 6.48 -22.58 47.59
CA THR A 99 5.39 -22.93 48.51
C THR A 99 4.01 -22.62 47.94
N LEU A 100 3.93 -21.74 46.93
CA LEU A 100 2.69 -21.53 46.16
C LEU A 100 2.24 -22.77 45.40
N TYR A 101 3.15 -23.63 44.96
CA TYR A 101 2.79 -24.89 44.28
C TYR A 101 1.99 -25.79 45.23
N ILE A 102 2.41 -25.85 46.49
CA ILE A 102 1.75 -26.63 47.55
C ILE A 102 0.35 -26.07 47.80
N LYS A 103 0.22 -24.74 47.93
CA LYS A 103 -1.08 -24.09 48.11
C LYS A 103 -2.03 -24.38 46.92
N LEU A 104 -1.54 -24.21 45.70
CA LEU A 104 -2.30 -24.41 44.47
C LEU A 104 -2.78 -25.86 44.34
N ASN A 105 -1.90 -26.84 44.52
CA ASN A 105 -2.26 -28.25 44.41
C ASN A 105 -3.16 -28.73 45.54
N ASN A 106 -3.02 -28.19 46.76
CA ASN A 106 -3.99 -28.44 47.82
C ASN A 106 -5.38 -27.90 47.44
N ASN A 107 -5.47 -26.75 46.78
CA ASN A 107 -6.75 -26.24 46.29
C ASN A 107 -7.34 -27.09 45.14
N ILE A 108 -6.51 -27.57 44.21
CA ILE A 108 -6.94 -28.53 43.17
C ILE A 108 -7.45 -29.83 43.82
N GLY A 109 -6.71 -30.38 44.78
CA GLY A 109 -7.13 -31.56 45.54
C GLY A 109 -8.46 -31.34 46.26
N ARG A 110 -8.69 -30.15 46.83
CA ARG A 110 -9.99 -29.78 47.45
C ARG A 110 -11.14 -29.72 46.43
N VAL A 111 -10.88 -29.29 45.19
CA VAL A 111 -11.89 -29.38 44.11
C VAL A 111 -12.22 -30.83 43.81
N TYR A 112 -11.22 -31.70 43.64
CA TYR A 112 -11.47 -33.13 43.41
C TYR A 112 -12.20 -33.79 44.58
N LEU A 113 -11.85 -33.44 45.82
CA LEU A 113 -12.57 -33.89 47.01
C LEU A 113 -14.04 -33.45 46.99
N SER A 114 -14.32 -32.21 46.58
CA SER A 114 -15.69 -31.69 46.44
C SER A 114 -16.49 -32.41 45.34
N LEU A 115 -15.80 -32.91 44.31
CA LEU A 115 -16.37 -33.72 43.23
C LEU A 115 -16.47 -35.21 43.59
N ASN A 116 -16.13 -35.61 44.83
CA ASN A 116 -16.01 -36.99 45.30
C ASN A 116 -15.02 -37.84 44.48
N ASN A 117 -14.05 -37.21 43.80
CA ASN A 117 -12.95 -37.90 43.16
C ASN A 117 -11.80 -38.07 44.15
N PHE A 118 -11.97 -39.06 45.04
CA PHE A 118 -11.05 -39.30 46.15
C PHE A 118 -9.66 -39.73 45.69
N GLU A 119 -9.55 -40.47 44.59
CA GLU A 119 -8.27 -40.92 44.02
C GLU A 119 -7.40 -39.72 43.62
N LEU A 120 -7.94 -38.78 42.85
CA LEU A 120 -7.18 -37.58 42.46
C LEU A 120 -6.94 -36.64 43.65
N ALA A 121 -7.89 -36.51 44.58
CA ALA A 121 -7.70 -35.70 45.78
C ALA A 121 -6.54 -36.24 46.63
N GLU A 122 -6.51 -37.54 46.88
CA GLU A 122 -5.44 -38.24 47.60
C GLU A 122 -4.09 -38.07 46.88
N GLN A 123 -4.06 -38.23 45.56
CA GLN A 123 -2.84 -38.02 44.78
C GLN A 123 -2.29 -36.61 44.99
N HIS A 124 -3.12 -35.59 44.81
CA HIS A 124 -2.68 -34.19 44.99
C HIS A 124 -2.19 -33.91 46.42
N PHE A 125 -2.91 -34.37 47.45
CA PHE A 125 -2.49 -34.14 48.84
C PHE A 125 -1.24 -34.94 49.24
N THR A 126 -1.04 -36.13 48.67
CA THR A 126 0.18 -36.92 48.87
C THR A 126 1.38 -36.26 48.21
N ASP A 127 1.20 -35.79 46.97
CA ASP A 127 2.23 -35.07 46.22
C ASP A 127 2.65 -33.79 46.95
N THR A 128 1.70 -33.00 47.45
CA THR A 128 2.00 -31.77 48.21
C THR A 128 2.60 -32.04 49.58
N MET A 129 2.20 -33.10 50.27
CA MET A 129 2.83 -33.54 51.51
C MET A 129 4.31 -33.90 51.28
N ASN A 130 4.60 -34.74 50.29
CA ASN A 130 5.96 -35.14 49.94
C ASN A 130 6.79 -33.94 49.49
N ARG A 131 6.22 -33.05 48.67
CA ARG A 131 6.92 -31.84 48.23
C ARG A 131 7.20 -30.86 49.37
N SER A 132 6.27 -30.73 50.31
CA SER A 132 6.48 -29.93 51.52
C SER A 132 7.64 -30.46 52.36
N LEU A 133 7.77 -31.79 52.46
CA LEU A 133 8.89 -32.42 53.15
C LEU A 133 10.23 -32.13 52.46
N GLU A 134 10.31 -32.28 51.14
CA GLU A 134 11.52 -31.94 50.36
C GLU A 134 11.96 -30.48 50.52
N LEU A 135 10.99 -29.57 50.63
CA LEU A 135 11.22 -28.14 50.82
C LEU A 135 11.46 -27.74 52.28
N ASN A 136 11.39 -28.68 53.23
CA ASN A 136 11.39 -28.41 54.67
C ASN A 136 10.32 -27.38 55.07
N TYR A 137 9.16 -27.42 54.42
CA TYR A 137 8.04 -26.52 54.66
C TYR A 137 6.99 -27.19 55.57
N SER A 138 7.26 -27.20 56.87
CA SER A 138 6.43 -27.92 57.86
C SER A 138 4.96 -27.51 57.87
N PHE A 139 4.64 -26.23 57.61
CA PHE A 139 3.25 -25.78 57.53
C PHE A 139 2.52 -26.41 56.34
N GLY A 140 3.16 -26.46 55.17
CA GLY A 140 2.62 -27.13 53.99
C GLY A 140 2.42 -28.62 54.22
N GLN A 141 3.36 -29.25 54.93
CA GLN A 141 3.28 -30.66 55.28
C GLN A 141 2.10 -30.95 56.22
N ALA A 142 1.96 -30.18 57.30
CA ALA A 142 0.86 -30.31 58.25
C ALA A 142 -0.51 -30.14 57.55
N ASN A 143 -0.66 -29.08 56.74
CA ASN A 143 -1.89 -28.82 56.01
C ASN A 143 -2.24 -29.96 55.04
N SER A 144 -1.26 -30.46 54.28
CA SER A 144 -1.47 -31.55 53.31
C SER A 144 -1.83 -32.87 54.01
N MET A 145 -1.22 -33.16 55.17
CA MET A 145 -1.60 -34.29 56.02
C MET A 145 -3.03 -34.14 56.56
N SER A 146 -3.43 -32.95 57.01
CA SER A 146 -4.80 -32.72 57.47
C SER A 146 -5.83 -32.95 56.36
N LEU A 147 -5.51 -32.52 55.13
CA LEU A 147 -6.35 -32.75 53.95
C LEU A 147 -6.42 -34.22 53.54
N LEU A 148 -5.31 -34.98 53.64
CA LEU A 148 -5.33 -36.45 53.51
C LEU A 148 -6.23 -37.09 54.55
N GLY A 149 -6.13 -36.65 55.81
CA GLY A 149 -6.98 -37.11 56.90
C GLY A 149 -8.47 -36.93 56.58
N ALA A 150 -8.85 -35.74 56.12
CA ALA A 150 -10.22 -35.45 55.69
C ALA A 150 -10.64 -36.28 54.46
N CYS A 151 -9.74 -36.52 53.51
CA CYS A 151 -10.01 -37.36 52.35
C CYS A 151 -10.33 -38.81 52.76
N TYR A 152 -9.52 -39.41 53.64
CA TYR A 152 -9.75 -40.77 54.12
C TYR A 152 -10.99 -40.89 55.01
N GLU A 153 -11.30 -39.86 55.81
CA GLU A 153 -12.55 -39.79 56.57
C GLU A 153 -13.76 -39.89 55.62
N LYS A 154 -13.77 -39.11 54.52
CA LYS A 154 -14.84 -39.18 53.51
C LYS A 154 -14.94 -40.52 52.79
N GLN A 155 -13.84 -41.27 52.73
CA GLN A 155 -13.81 -42.64 52.20
C GLN A 155 -14.24 -43.70 53.24
N GLY A 156 -14.44 -43.32 54.51
CA GLY A 156 -14.72 -44.26 55.61
C GLY A 156 -13.48 -45.00 56.11
N GLU A 157 -12.28 -44.61 55.68
CA GLU A 157 -11.00 -45.17 56.12
C GLU A 157 -10.50 -44.49 57.41
N TYR A 158 -11.28 -44.63 58.49
CA TYR A 158 -11.10 -43.87 59.73
C TYR A 158 -9.74 -44.07 60.41
N GLU A 159 -9.14 -45.27 60.33
CA GLU A 159 -7.82 -45.52 60.92
C GLU A 159 -6.71 -44.71 60.22
N LYS A 160 -6.73 -44.68 58.88
CA LYS A 160 -5.80 -43.84 58.10
C LYS A 160 -6.07 -42.36 58.36
N ALA A 161 -7.34 -41.96 58.39
CA ALA A 161 -7.74 -40.59 58.69
C ALA A 161 -7.15 -40.12 60.03
N LEU A 162 -7.32 -40.92 61.10
CA LEU A 162 -6.76 -40.62 62.42
C LEU A 162 -5.24 -40.57 62.44
N ALA A 163 -4.54 -41.44 61.69
CA ALA A 163 -3.09 -41.42 61.60
C ALA A 163 -2.59 -40.08 61.03
N TYR A 164 -3.11 -39.68 59.86
CA TYR A 164 -2.74 -38.42 59.23
C TYR A 164 -3.13 -37.19 60.06
N GLN A 165 -4.33 -37.17 60.66
CA GLN A 165 -4.71 -36.04 61.51
C GLN A 165 -3.83 -35.94 62.76
N LYS A 166 -3.41 -37.05 63.38
CA LYS A 166 -2.50 -37.00 64.54
C LYS A 166 -1.10 -36.49 64.18
N GLU A 167 -0.56 -36.89 63.02
CA GLU A 167 0.71 -36.36 62.53
C GLU A 167 0.62 -34.87 62.20
N SER A 168 -0.46 -34.45 61.53
CA SER A 168 -0.77 -33.05 61.28
C SER A 168 -0.84 -32.23 62.58
N LEU A 169 -1.54 -32.76 63.60
CA LEU A 169 -1.71 -32.10 64.89
C LEU A 169 -0.36 -31.82 65.55
N LEU A 170 0.53 -32.83 65.59
CA LEU A 170 1.86 -32.68 66.18
C LEU A 170 2.69 -31.60 65.47
N LEU A 171 2.58 -31.49 64.15
CA LEU A 171 3.27 -30.46 63.37
C LEU A 171 2.68 -29.06 63.66
N PHE A 172 1.36 -28.90 63.68
CA PHE A 172 0.74 -27.62 64.02
C PHE A 172 1.04 -27.18 65.46
N GLU A 173 1.07 -28.11 66.41
CA GLU A 173 1.50 -27.84 67.80
C GLU A 173 2.96 -27.38 67.84
N HIS A 174 3.87 -28.04 67.10
CA HIS A 174 5.27 -27.63 67.02
C HIS A 174 5.45 -26.24 66.39
N LEU A 175 4.61 -25.91 65.40
CA LEU A 175 4.60 -24.59 64.74
C LEU A 175 3.96 -23.50 65.60
N GLY A 176 3.27 -23.85 66.68
CA GLY A 176 2.47 -22.91 67.47
C GLY A 176 1.24 -22.36 66.71
N ASP A 177 0.80 -23.05 65.66
CA ASP A 177 -0.36 -22.65 64.86
C ASP A 177 -1.66 -23.05 65.55
N LYS A 178 -2.20 -22.13 66.35
CA LYS A 178 -3.44 -22.33 67.10
C LYS A 178 -4.63 -22.68 66.20
N HIS A 179 -4.69 -22.13 65.00
CA HIS A 179 -5.79 -22.37 64.07
C HIS A 179 -5.71 -23.79 63.50
N GLY A 180 -4.53 -24.20 63.02
CA GLY A 180 -4.28 -25.57 62.57
C GLY A 180 -4.52 -26.61 63.67
N VAL A 181 -4.14 -26.31 64.92
CA VAL A 181 -4.43 -27.17 66.08
C VAL A 181 -5.93 -27.30 66.34
N ALA A 182 -6.68 -26.20 66.29
CA ALA A 182 -8.12 -26.22 66.50
C ALA A 182 -8.85 -27.08 65.45
N ILE A 183 -8.58 -26.83 64.16
CA ILE A 183 -9.18 -27.57 63.04
C ILE A 183 -8.82 -29.05 63.11
N THR A 184 -7.56 -29.38 63.39
CA THR A 184 -7.15 -30.79 63.43
C THR A 184 -7.77 -31.53 64.60
N ASN A 185 -7.94 -30.90 65.77
CA ASN A 185 -8.70 -31.49 66.88
C ASN A 185 -10.17 -31.67 66.52
N GLU A 186 -10.78 -30.71 65.82
CA GLU A 186 -12.16 -30.83 65.34
C GLU A 186 -12.30 -32.03 64.39
N ASN A 187 -11.43 -32.18 63.39
CA ASN A 187 -11.45 -33.30 62.45
C ASN A 187 -11.26 -34.65 63.17
N ILE A 188 -10.36 -34.74 64.15
CA ILE A 188 -10.21 -35.96 64.97
C ILE A 188 -11.50 -36.26 65.75
N GLY A 189 -12.15 -35.23 66.29
CA GLY A 189 -13.43 -35.36 66.97
C GLY A 189 -14.52 -35.90 66.04
N SER A 190 -14.62 -35.36 64.82
CA SER A 190 -15.53 -35.82 63.76
C SER A 190 -15.32 -37.30 63.42
N ILE A 191 -14.06 -37.73 63.25
CA ILE A 191 -13.75 -39.14 62.98
C ILE A 191 -14.20 -40.05 64.14
N TYR A 192 -13.99 -39.66 65.40
CA TYR A 192 -14.48 -40.45 66.54
C TYR A 192 -16.00 -40.45 66.65
N GLU A 193 -16.66 -39.37 66.25
CA GLU A 193 -18.11 -39.30 66.19
C GLU A 193 -18.68 -40.26 65.15
N ASP A 194 -18.09 -40.33 63.95
CA ASP A 194 -18.43 -41.29 62.90
C ASP A 194 -18.23 -42.75 63.37
N LEU A 195 -17.21 -43.00 64.22
CA LEU A 195 -16.97 -44.28 64.87
C LEU A 195 -17.93 -44.58 66.05
N GLY A 196 -18.84 -43.65 66.39
CA GLY A 196 -19.78 -43.77 67.51
C GLY A 196 -19.12 -43.61 68.89
N GLN A 197 -17.88 -43.13 68.96
CA GLN A 197 -17.11 -42.94 70.19
C GLN A 197 -17.29 -41.53 70.73
N PHE A 198 -18.52 -41.19 71.14
CA PHE A 198 -18.93 -39.83 71.49
C PHE A 198 -18.12 -39.19 72.64
N ASP A 199 -17.67 -39.96 73.63
CA ASP A 199 -16.83 -39.45 74.72
C ASP A 199 -15.45 -38.99 74.24
N LEU A 200 -14.88 -39.67 73.24
CA LEU A 200 -13.62 -39.27 72.61
C LEU A 200 -13.85 -38.08 71.69
N ALA A 201 -14.91 -38.10 70.89
CA ALA A 201 -15.30 -36.96 70.05
C ALA A 201 -15.41 -35.68 70.89
N TYR A 202 -16.16 -35.72 71.99
CA TYR A 202 -16.28 -34.61 72.94
C TYR A 202 -14.93 -34.11 73.47
N GLN A 203 -14.02 -35.01 73.86
CA GLN A 203 -12.70 -34.59 74.35
C GLN A 203 -11.92 -33.79 73.30
N TYR A 204 -11.96 -34.20 72.05
CA TYR A 204 -11.27 -33.53 70.94
C TYR A 204 -11.98 -32.23 70.53
N PHE A 205 -13.32 -32.22 70.45
CA PHE A 205 -14.07 -30.98 70.24
C PHE A 205 -13.84 -29.96 71.36
N ASN A 206 -13.77 -30.39 72.63
CA ASN A 206 -13.51 -29.51 73.75
C ASN A 206 -12.07 -28.98 73.76
N LYS A 207 -11.09 -29.77 73.30
CA LYS A 207 -9.73 -29.27 73.03
C LYS A 207 -9.76 -28.19 71.96
N SER A 208 -10.42 -28.44 70.82
CA SER A 208 -10.58 -27.44 69.75
C SER A 208 -11.22 -26.15 70.26
N TYR A 209 -12.29 -26.27 71.06
CA TYR A 209 -12.99 -25.13 71.65
C TYR A 209 -12.06 -24.27 72.51
N GLY A 210 -11.13 -24.87 73.25
CA GLY A 210 -10.13 -24.15 74.03
C GLY A 210 -9.27 -23.17 73.21
N TYR A 211 -9.13 -23.39 71.90
CA TYR A 211 -8.37 -22.52 71.00
C TYR A 211 -9.22 -21.44 70.32
N VAL A 212 -10.52 -21.69 70.12
CA VAL A 212 -11.42 -20.79 69.36
C VAL A 212 -12.46 -20.09 70.24
N LYS A 213 -12.53 -20.42 71.53
CA LYS A 213 -13.49 -19.82 72.47
C LYS A 213 -13.33 -18.30 72.52
N ASP A 214 -14.48 -17.62 72.52
CA ASP A 214 -14.62 -16.16 72.60
C ASP A 214 -13.95 -15.41 71.42
N SER A 215 -13.76 -16.10 70.29
CA SER A 215 -13.25 -15.50 69.05
C SER A 215 -14.36 -14.88 68.21
N GLU A 216 -15.62 -15.28 68.43
CA GLU A 216 -16.79 -14.90 67.64
C GLU A 216 -16.60 -15.19 66.13
N THR A 217 -15.92 -16.30 65.81
CA THR A 217 -15.62 -16.75 64.43
C THR A 217 -16.50 -17.92 64.00
N ILE A 218 -16.51 -18.24 62.70
CA ILE A 218 -17.21 -19.41 62.16
C ILE A 218 -16.68 -20.70 62.80
N GLU A 219 -15.37 -20.76 63.07
CA GLU A 219 -14.70 -21.87 63.72
C GLU A 219 -15.24 -22.10 65.14
N GLU A 220 -15.51 -21.02 65.92
CA GLU A 220 -16.15 -21.17 67.23
C GLU A 220 -17.58 -21.74 67.10
N VAL A 221 -18.33 -21.30 66.08
CA VAL A 221 -19.69 -21.81 65.83
C VAL A 221 -19.67 -23.30 65.50
N ASN A 222 -18.78 -23.74 64.60
CA ASN A 222 -18.66 -25.14 64.19
C ASN A 222 -18.35 -26.05 65.39
N VAL A 223 -17.36 -25.67 66.20
CA VAL A 223 -17.00 -26.44 67.38
C VAL A 223 -18.13 -26.47 68.41
N LEU A 224 -18.85 -25.36 68.62
CA LEU A 224 -20.02 -25.33 69.51
C LEU A 224 -21.15 -26.23 68.99
N ASN A 225 -21.38 -26.27 67.68
CA ASN A 225 -22.37 -27.18 67.09
C ASN A 225 -21.96 -28.65 67.30
N ASN A 226 -20.68 -29.00 67.09
CA ASN A 226 -20.17 -30.36 67.31
C ASN A 226 -20.24 -30.78 68.79
N LEU A 227 -19.96 -29.87 69.72
CA LEU A 227 -20.18 -30.08 71.15
C LEU A 227 -21.67 -30.30 71.46
N GLY A 228 -22.54 -29.48 70.87
CA GLY A 228 -23.99 -29.62 70.99
C GLY A 228 -24.49 -30.98 70.49
N ASP A 229 -24.00 -31.44 69.33
CA ASP A 229 -24.35 -32.75 68.79
C ASP A 229 -23.84 -33.90 69.67
N SER A 230 -22.62 -33.79 70.20
CA SER A 230 -22.06 -34.78 71.12
C SER A 230 -22.94 -34.95 72.37
N PHE A 231 -23.38 -33.85 72.99
CA PHE A 231 -24.30 -33.88 74.13
C PHE A 231 -25.69 -34.42 73.74
N ARG A 232 -26.20 -34.04 72.56
CA ARG A 232 -27.46 -34.55 72.05
C ARG A 232 -27.43 -36.07 71.86
N LYS A 233 -26.34 -36.62 71.32
CA LYS A 233 -26.16 -38.07 71.09
C LYS A 233 -25.96 -38.85 72.39
N THR A 234 -25.41 -38.24 73.43
CA THR A 234 -25.28 -38.86 74.77
C THR A 234 -26.51 -38.65 75.66
N GLY A 235 -27.50 -37.89 75.21
CA GLY A 235 -28.79 -37.69 75.89
C GLY A 235 -28.84 -36.49 76.86
N ASP A 236 -27.77 -35.70 76.95
CA ASP A 236 -27.76 -34.45 77.72
C ASP A 236 -28.27 -33.29 76.85
N TYR A 237 -29.60 -33.23 76.71
CA TYR A 237 -30.24 -32.25 75.85
C TYR A 237 -30.11 -30.80 76.36
N ASP A 238 -29.96 -30.58 77.66
CA ASP A 238 -29.81 -29.24 78.24
C ASP A 238 -28.44 -28.63 77.91
N SER A 239 -27.37 -29.43 77.99
CA SER A 239 -26.04 -29.01 77.53
C SER A 239 -26.01 -28.81 76.01
N ALA A 240 -26.68 -29.68 75.25
CA ALA A 240 -26.83 -29.53 73.80
C ALA A 240 -27.48 -28.18 73.43
N LEU A 241 -28.62 -27.85 74.04
CA LEU A 241 -29.30 -26.57 73.85
C LEU A 241 -28.41 -25.38 74.22
N THR A 242 -27.60 -25.50 75.28
CA THR A 242 -26.72 -24.42 75.72
C THR A 242 -25.67 -24.10 74.67
N HIS A 243 -25.00 -25.12 74.13
CA HIS A 243 -23.98 -24.93 73.10
C HIS A 243 -24.56 -24.47 71.77
N THR A 244 -25.65 -25.08 71.29
CA THR A 244 -26.29 -24.67 70.03
C THR A 244 -26.87 -23.25 70.11
N LYS A 245 -27.38 -22.80 71.26
CA LYS A 245 -27.83 -21.40 71.42
C LYS A 245 -26.67 -20.40 71.38
N LYS A 246 -25.51 -20.74 71.96
CA LYS A 246 -24.31 -19.90 71.85
C LYS A 246 -23.85 -19.83 70.39
N ALA A 247 -23.84 -20.97 69.68
CA ALA A 247 -23.55 -21.04 68.25
C ALA A 247 -24.50 -20.15 67.44
N LEU A 248 -25.81 -20.21 67.73
CA LEU A 248 -26.83 -19.37 67.09
C LEU A 248 -26.59 -17.88 67.33
N GLU A 249 -26.24 -17.47 68.55
CA GLU A 249 -25.95 -16.06 68.86
C GLU A 249 -24.77 -15.53 68.04
N ILE A 250 -23.69 -16.32 67.94
CA ILE A 250 -22.52 -15.94 67.13
C ILE A 250 -22.89 -15.92 65.64
N ALA A 251 -23.64 -16.91 65.15
CA ALA A 251 -24.11 -16.94 63.77
C ALA A 251 -24.95 -15.71 63.40
N GLN A 252 -25.79 -15.22 64.33
CA GLN A 252 -26.55 -13.98 64.16
C GLN A 252 -25.63 -12.74 64.09
N LYS A 253 -24.58 -12.67 64.91
CA LYS A 253 -23.60 -11.58 64.86
C LYS A 253 -22.82 -11.57 63.54
N LEU A 254 -22.47 -12.76 63.04
CA LEU A 254 -21.78 -12.94 61.76
C LEU A 254 -22.68 -12.73 60.54
N ASN A 255 -24.00 -12.77 60.74
CA ASN A 255 -24.99 -12.78 59.65
C ASN A 255 -24.73 -13.89 58.63
N ASP A 256 -24.30 -15.06 59.11
CA ASP A 256 -23.96 -16.21 58.27
C ASP A 256 -25.18 -17.14 58.14
N LEU A 257 -25.73 -17.22 56.92
CA LEU A 257 -26.94 -18.00 56.64
C LEU A 257 -26.75 -19.50 56.85
N HIS A 258 -25.56 -20.04 56.56
CA HIS A 258 -25.27 -21.46 56.71
C HIS A 258 -25.23 -21.84 58.18
N GLN A 259 -24.52 -21.04 58.99
CA GLN A 259 -24.44 -21.26 60.43
C GLN A 259 -25.81 -21.06 61.12
N LEU A 260 -26.61 -20.09 60.67
CA LEU A 260 -27.98 -19.89 61.17
C LEU A 260 -28.87 -21.10 60.86
N GLU A 261 -28.82 -21.62 59.63
CA GLU A 261 -29.55 -22.82 59.23
C GLU A 261 -29.18 -24.02 60.11
N GLY A 262 -27.89 -24.29 60.25
CA GLY A 262 -27.38 -25.42 61.04
C GLY A 262 -27.78 -25.34 62.50
N ALA A 263 -27.64 -24.17 63.13
CA ALA A 263 -28.01 -23.98 64.52
C ALA A 263 -29.52 -24.18 64.76
N HIS A 264 -30.39 -23.62 63.90
CA HIS A 264 -31.83 -23.85 63.99
C HIS A 264 -32.21 -25.32 63.77
N LYS A 265 -31.55 -26.00 62.84
CA LYS A 265 -31.74 -27.43 62.60
C LYS A 265 -31.35 -28.27 63.81
N ASP A 266 -30.26 -27.91 64.48
CA ASP A 266 -29.80 -28.62 65.67
C ASP A 266 -30.67 -28.35 66.89
N LEU A 267 -31.20 -27.13 67.06
CA LEU A 267 -32.22 -26.84 68.05
C LEU A 267 -33.49 -27.65 67.80
N SER A 268 -33.93 -27.73 66.54
CA SER A 268 -35.11 -28.51 66.14
C SER A 268 -34.98 -29.98 66.55
N LYS A 269 -33.87 -30.62 66.15
CA LYS A 269 -33.56 -32.01 66.52
C LYS A 269 -33.52 -32.21 68.03
N THR A 270 -32.90 -31.29 68.76
CA THR A 270 -32.78 -31.37 70.23
C THR A 270 -34.15 -31.28 70.90
N TYR A 271 -34.99 -30.32 70.50
CA TYR A 271 -36.35 -30.19 71.03
C TYR A 271 -37.23 -31.40 70.69
N ALA A 272 -37.07 -31.99 69.50
CA ALA A 272 -37.79 -33.21 69.13
C ALA A 272 -37.43 -34.39 70.05
N LEU A 273 -36.14 -34.57 70.36
CA LEU A 273 -35.67 -35.60 71.30
C LEU A 273 -36.15 -35.38 72.73
N MET A 274 -36.34 -34.11 73.14
CA MET A 274 -36.97 -33.76 74.42
C MET A 274 -38.50 -33.91 74.42
N GLY A 275 -39.12 -34.29 73.29
CA GLY A 275 -40.57 -34.39 73.14
C GLY A 275 -41.31 -33.06 72.97
N ASN A 276 -40.57 -31.95 72.81
CA ASN A 276 -41.16 -30.63 72.57
C ASN A 276 -41.34 -30.36 71.07
N PHE A 277 -42.33 -31.03 70.48
CA PHE A 277 -42.58 -30.98 69.03
C PHE A 277 -42.99 -29.59 68.51
N GLU A 278 -43.63 -28.77 69.34
CA GLU A 278 -44.01 -27.40 68.97
C GLU A 278 -42.77 -26.54 68.72
N LYS A 279 -41.82 -26.52 69.67
CA LYS A 279 -40.54 -25.81 69.48
C LYS A 279 -39.72 -26.44 68.37
N ALA A 280 -39.68 -27.76 68.30
CA ALA A 280 -38.95 -28.45 67.24
C ALA A 280 -39.41 -28.02 65.84
N HIS A 281 -40.73 -27.94 65.63
CA HIS A 281 -41.32 -27.50 64.37
C HIS A 281 -41.05 -26.01 64.09
N ALA A 282 -41.13 -25.15 65.10
CA ALA A 282 -40.81 -23.73 64.95
C ALA A 282 -39.35 -23.49 64.51
N GLU A 283 -38.41 -24.20 65.12
CA GLU A 283 -36.99 -24.13 64.76
C GLU A 283 -36.72 -24.73 63.38
N LEU A 284 -37.44 -25.80 63.01
CA LEU A 284 -37.34 -26.39 61.67
C LEU A 284 -37.74 -25.40 60.57
N ILE A 285 -38.85 -24.67 60.77
CA ILE A 285 -39.30 -23.63 59.83
C ILE A 285 -38.22 -22.54 59.66
N GLN A 286 -37.52 -22.16 60.73
CA GLN A 286 -36.42 -21.19 60.61
C GLN A 286 -35.24 -21.77 59.81
N SER A 287 -34.84 -23.01 60.09
CA SER A 287 -33.81 -23.71 59.29
C SER A 287 -34.19 -23.76 57.81
N GLU A 288 -35.42 -24.18 57.47
CA GLU A 288 -35.91 -24.22 56.08
C GLU A 288 -35.89 -22.84 55.40
N ARG A 289 -36.25 -21.79 56.14
CA ARG A 289 -36.20 -20.40 55.66
C ARG A 289 -34.76 -19.98 55.36
N PHE A 290 -33.82 -20.23 56.26
CA PHE A 290 -32.41 -19.88 56.06
C PHE A 290 -31.79 -20.72 54.94
N ASN A 291 -32.12 -22.00 54.84
CA ASN A 291 -31.72 -22.87 53.73
C ASN A 291 -32.23 -22.32 52.39
N SER A 292 -33.51 -21.95 52.31
CA SER A 292 -34.10 -21.37 51.10
C SER A 292 -33.43 -20.05 50.70
N ALA A 293 -33.13 -19.19 51.68
CA ALA A 293 -32.42 -17.93 51.46
C ALA A 293 -30.98 -18.16 50.98
N MET A 294 -30.26 -19.11 51.58
CA MET A 294 -28.90 -19.50 51.20
C MET A 294 -28.85 -20.04 49.77
N LEU A 295 -29.74 -20.98 49.41
CA LEU A 295 -29.82 -21.53 48.05
C LEU A 295 -30.15 -20.45 47.03
N THR A 296 -31.07 -19.53 47.36
CA THR A 296 -31.41 -18.40 46.49
C THR A 296 -30.20 -17.49 46.28
N ALA A 297 -29.47 -17.16 47.35
CA ALA A 297 -28.26 -16.34 47.29
C ALA A 297 -27.16 -17.03 46.47
N GLN A 298 -26.91 -18.32 46.70
CA GLN A 298 -25.90 -19.09 45.98
C GLN A 298 -26.22 -19.16 44.47
N ASN A 299 -27.46 -19.51 44.11
CA ASN A 299 -27.88 -19.57 42.71
C ASN A 299 -27.79 -18.19 42.02
N THR A 300 -28.14 -17.12 42.75
CA THR A 300 -28.02 -15.75 42.25
C THR A 300 -26.56 -15.37 42.01
N ASN A 301 -25.67 -15.67 42.97
CA ASN A 301 -24.24 -15.39 42.85
C ASN A 301 -23.59 -16.18 41.71
N GLN A 302 -23.90 -17.48 41.58
CA GLN A 302 -23.45 -18.30 40.46
C GLN A 302 -23.92 -17.72 39.13
N LEU A 303 -25.21 -17.40 39.00
CA LEU A 303 -25.79 -16.84 37.77
C LEU A 303 -25.14 -15.50 37.40
N ASN A 304 -24.97 -14.60 38.38
CA ASN A 304 -24.37 -13.28 38.17
C ASN A 304 -22.91 -13.38 37.70
N VAL A 305 -22.12 -14.27 38.33
CA VAL A 305 -20.73 -14.51 37.93
C VAL A 305 -20.66 -15.10 36.52
N LEU A 306 -21.46 -16.13 36.23
CA LEU A 306 -21.49 -16.75 34.90
C LEU A 306 -21.95 -15.79 33.80
N GLN A 307 -22.97 -14.97 34.08
CA GLN A 307 -23.41 -13.93 33.14
C GLN A 307 -22.29 -12.92 32.89
N THR A 308 -21.58 -12.50 33.95
CA THR A 308 -20.46 -11.56 33.82
C THR A 308 -19.32 -12.14 32.98
N ILE A 309 -18.98 -13.42 33.19
CA ILE A 309 -17.98 -14.13 32.38
C ILE A 309 -18.41 -14.18 30.91
N TYR A 310 -19.67 -14.58 30.65
CA TYR A 310 -20.21 -14.65 29.31
C TYR A 310 -20.16 -13.31 28.57
N GLU A 311 -20.62 -12.23 29.23
CA GLU A 311 -20.58 -10.88 28.67
C GLU A 311 -19.15 -10.38 28.42
N THR A 312 -18.21 -10.71 29.32
CA THR A 312 -16.79 -10.37 29.17
C THR A 312 -16.19 -11.07 27.97
N ASN A 313 -16.35 -12.39 27.87
CA ASN A 313 -15.84 -13.18 26.75
C ASN A 313 -16.42 -12.72 25.41
N LYS A 314 -17.71 -12.37 25.38
CA LYS A 314 -18.36 -11.80 24.20
C LYS A 314 -17.71 -10.48 23.77
N LYS A 315 -17.46 -9.57 24.71
CA LYS A 315 -16.82 -8.27 24.44
C LYS A 315 -15.38 -8.45 23.97
N GLU A 316 -14.62 -9.38 24.57
CA GLU A 316 -13.24 -9.67 24.14
C GLU A 316 -13.18 -10.22 22.72
N ALA A 317 -14.10 -11.13 22.37
CA ALA A 317 -14.21 -11.65 21.00
C ALA A 317 -14.54 -10.52 19.99
N GLU A 318 -15.42 -9.59 20.35
CA GLU A 318 -15.73 -8.42 19.53
C GLU A 318 -14.52 -7.48 19.36
N ILE A 319 -13.79 -7.20 20.45
CA ILE A 319 -12.55 -6.41 20.40
C ILE A 319 -11.50 -7.08 19.52
N GLN A 320 -11.36 -8.41 19.59
CA GLN A 320 -10.43 -9.16 18.75
C GLN A 320 -10.81 -9.08 17.28
N LEU A 321 -12.10 -9.21 16.96
CA LEU A 321 -12.61 -9.04 15.60
C LEU A 321 -12.32 -7.62 15.07
N LEU A 322 -12.57 -6.59 15.88
CA LEU A 322 -12.28 -5.20 15.53
C LEU A 322 -10.78 -4.97 15.31
N LYS A 323 -9.90 -5.59 16.12
CA LYS A 323 -8.44 -5.53 15.92
C LYS A 323 -8.03 -6.13 14.58
N GLU A 324 -8.56 -7.29 14.22
CA GLU A 324 -8.28 -7.92 12.92
C GLU A 324 -8.82 -7.10 11.75
N GLN A 325 -10.05 -6.57 11.86
CA GLN A 325 -10.60 -5.64 10.86
C GLN A 325 -9.73 -4.39 10.70
N ASN A 326 -9.23 -3.82 11.79
CA ASN A 326 -8.33 -2.67 11.75
C ASN A 326 -6.99 -2.99 11.08
N LYS A 327 -6.41 -4.18 11.30
CA LYS A 327 -5.20 -4.63 10.58
C LYS A 327 -5.45 -4.74 9.08
N VAL A 328 -6.58 -5.33 8.67
CA VAL A 328 -6.98 -5.43 7.26
C VAL A 328 -7.17 -4.04 6.64
N ASN A 329 -7.86 -3.14 7.34
CA ASN A 329 -8.05 -1.77 6.90
C ASN A 329 -6.72 -1.02 6.72
N ALA A 330 -5.79 -1.17 7.67
CA ALA A 330 -4.44 -0.60 7.55
C ALA A 330 -3.68 -1.18 6.36
N ALA A 331 -3.76 -2.50 6.11
CA ALA A 331 -3.15 -3.13 4.95
C ALA A 331 -3.75 -2.63 3.63
N ASN A 332 -5.07 -2.46 3.57
CA ASN A 332 -5.76 -1.89 2.41
C ASN A 332 -5.35 -0.44 2.15
N GLN A 333 -5.22 0.38 3.21
CA GLN A 333 -4.71 1.75 3.07
C GLN A 333 -3.27 1.78 2.54
N ASN A 334 -2.40 0.89 3.04
CA ASN A 334 -1.04 0.76 2.53
C ASN A 334 -1.01 0.36 1.06
N LEU A 335 -1.88 -0.57 0.64
CA LEU A 335 -2.02 -0.97 -0.76
C LEU A 335 -2.43 0.20 -1.66
N LEU A 336 -3.39 1.03 -1.20
CA LEU A 336 -3.80 2.23 -1.92
C LEU A 336 -2.63 3.21 -2.09
N TRP A 337 -1.81 3.41 -1.05
CA TRP A 337 -0.60 4.22 -1.17
C TRP A 337 0.38 3.68 -2.21
N VAL A 338 0.67 2.37 -2.18
CA VAL A 338 1.54 1.73 -3.18
C VAL A 338 0.99 1.90 -4.60
N ALA A 339 -0.31 1.70 -4.80
CA ALA A 339 -0.95 1.90 -6.10
C ALA A 339 -0.86 3.36 -6.56
N LEU A 340 -1.06 4.32 -5.66
CA LEU A 340 -0.95 5.75 -5.97
C LEU A 340 0.49 6.13 -6.35
N PHE A 341 1.50 5.62 -5.63
CA PHE A 341 2.90 5.81 -5.99
C PHE A 341 3.24 5.18 -7.36
N ALA A 342 2.72 3.99 -7.65
CA ALA A 342 2.92 3.35 -8.95
C ALA A 342 2.32 4.16 -10.10
N ILE A 343 1.09 4.68 -9.93
CA ILE A 343 0.45 5.57 -10.91
C ILE A 343 1.26 6.84 -11.10
N ALA A 344 1.71 7.48 -10.01
CA ALA A 344 2.53 8.69 -10.09
C ALA A 344 3.87 8.44 -10.82
N ALA A 345 4.50 7.29 -10.59
CA ALA A 345 5.71 6.89 -11.31
C ALA A 345 5.46 6.69 -12.81
N ILE A 346 4.37 6.01 -13.19
CA ILE A 346 3.97 5.82 -14.59
C ILE A 346 3.70 7.18 -15.26
N LEU A 347 2.95 8.07 -14.62
CA LEU A 347 2.68 9.41 -15.13
C LEU A 347 3.96 10.22 -15.32
N THR A 348 4.91 10.11 -14.39
CA THR A 348 6.21 10.77 -14.47
C THR A 348 7.04 10.25 -15.66
N ILE A 349 7.06 8.92 -15.86
CA ILE A 349 7.72 8.30 -17.02
C ILE A 349 7.05 8.76 -18.31
N LEU A 350 5.72 8.76 -18.36
CA LEU A 350 4.94 9.17 -19.53
C LEU A 350 5.16 10.64 -19.87
N TYR A 351 5.15 11.53 -18.86
CA TYR A 351 5.44 12.95 -19.02
C TYR A 351 6.83 13.17 -19.62
N ASN A 352 7.85 12.49 -19.08
CA ASN A 352 9.22 12.54 -19.61
C ASN A 352 9.30 12.02 -21.05
N TYR A 353 8.62 10.91 -21.36
CA TYR A 353 8.56 10.34 -22.71
C TYR A 353 7.90 11.29 -23.72
N LEU A 354 6.73 11.85 -23.38
CA LEU A 354 6.03 12.82 -24.21
C LEU A 354 6.86 14.09 -24.41
N GLY A 355 7.55 14.56 -23.36
CA GLY A 355 8.49 15.67 -23.43
C GLY A 355 9.63 15.42 -24.41
N ARG A 356 10.26 14.23 -24.34
CA ARG A 356 11.30 13.80 -25.30
C ARG A 356 10.76 13.73 -26.73
N LYS A 357 9.60 13.12 -26.93
CA LYS A 357 8.93 13.01 -28.24
C LYS A 357 8.61 14.39 -28.84
N ARG A 358 8.11 15.33 -28.03
CA ARG A 358 7.83 16.71 -28.47
C ARG A 358 9.10 17.43 -28.89
N LYS A 359 10.18 17.33 -28.11
CA LYS A 359 11.50 17.91 -28.47
C LYS A 359 12.03 17.33 -29.78
N ALA A 360 11.91 16.02 -30.00
CA ALA A 360 12.31 15.38 -31.25
C ALA A 360 11.50 15.89 -32.46
N LYS A 361 10.18 16.04 -32.31
CA LYS A 361 9.32 16.57 -33.38
C LYS A 361 9.67 18.01 -33.76
N ILE A 362 9.94 18.86 -32.77
CA ILE A 362 10.39 20.25 -33.00
C ILE A 362 11.72 20.25 -33.76
N LYS A 363 12.71 19.46 -33.35
CA LYS A 363 13.99 19.33 -34.07
C LYS A 363 13.80 18.91 -35.53
N ILE A 364 12.95 17.90 -35.78
CA ILE A 364 12.64 17.46 -37.15
C ILE A 364 12.04 18.60 -37.98
N GLN A 365 11.18 19.41 -37.38
CA GLN A 365 10.55 20.53 -38.07
C GLN A 365 11.55 21.66 -38.39
N GLU A 366 12.47 21.96 -37.48
CA GLU A 366 13.60 22.87 -37.73
C GLU A 366 14.50 22.37 -38.87
N TYR A 367 14.83 21.07 -38.88
CA TYR A 367 15.60 20.46 -39.97
C TYR A 367 14.89 20.61 -41.32
N LYS A 368 13.56 20.38 -41.37
CA LYS A 368 12.76 20.57 -42.60
C LYS A 368 12.77 22.01 -43.09
N GLN A 369 12.68 23.00 -42.19
CA GLN A 369 12.76 24.41 -42.58
C GLN A 369 14.14 24.77 -43.14
N ARG A 370 15.23 24.27 -42.54
CA ARG A 370 16.59 24.50 -43.05
C ARG A 370 16.78 23.90 -44.45
N MET A 371 16.29 22.67 -44.65
CA MET A 371 16.29 22.00 -45.97
C MET A 371 15.54 22.83 -47.02
N LEU A 372 14.31 23.25 -46.71
CA LEU A 372 13.49 24.05 -47.63
C LEU A 372 14.16 25.38 -48.00
N LYS A 373 14.78 26.05 -47.03
CA LYS A 373 15.53 27.28 -47.26
C LYS A 373 16.70 27.06 -48.23
N ALA A 374 17.49 26.01 -48.02
CA ALA A 374 18.60 25.67 -48.91
C ALA A 374 18.14 25.36 -50.34
N GLU A 375 16.96 24.74 -50.51
CA GLU A 375 16.38 24.45 -51.82
C GLU A 375 15.92 25.71 -52.56
N LEU A 376 15.29 26.66 -51.84
CA LEU A 376 14.90 27.96 -52.38
C LEU A 376 16.12 28.77 -52.83
N ASP A 377 17.17 28.80 -52.01
CA ASP A 377 18.41 29.50 -52.33
C ASP A 377 19.07 28.93 -53.61
N LYS A 378 19.03 27.60 -53.78
CA LYS A 378 19.53 26.94 -55.00
C LYS A 378 18.75 27.39 -56.26
N LYS A 379 17.42 27.42 -56.20
CA LYS A 379 16.58 27.82 -57.34
C LYS A 379 16.79 29.28 -57.74
N ALA A 380 16.99 30.18 -56.78
CA ALA A 380 17.22 31.60 -57.06
C ALA A 380 18.53 31.85 -57.84
N ILE A 381 19.56 31.04 -57.59
CA ILE A 381 20.84 31.11 -58.32
C ILE A 381 20.65 30.69 -59.79
N GLU A 382 19.86 29.65 -60.04
CA GLU A 382 19.62 29.11 -61.38
C GLU A 382 18.88 30.12 -62.28
N GLU A 383 17.85 30.79 -61.75
CA GLU A 383 17.07 31.80 -62.47
C GLU A 383 17.92 32.99 -62.95
N LYS A 384 18.86 33.44 -62.11
CA LYS A 384 19.76 34.56 -62.43
C LYS A 384 20.68 34.26 -63.63
N ASN A 385 21.13 33.02 -63.76
CA ASN A 385 22.03 32.62 -64.85
C ASN A 385 21.32 32.65 -66.21
N LEU A 386 20.06 32.18 -66.27
CA LEU A 386 19.24 32.19 -67.48
C LEU A 386 18.99 33.61 -68.01
N GLN A 387 18.79 34.60 -67.14
CA GLN A 387 18.54 35.99 -67.55
C GLN A 387 19.75 36.63 -68.27
N ASN A 388 20.98 36.34 -67.84
CA ASN A 388 22.18 36.90 -68.45
C ASN A 388 22.37 36.44 -69.90
N GLU A 389 21.99 35.19 -70.22
CA GLU A 389 22.15 34.63 -71.57
C GLU A 389 21.26 35.35 -72.60
N VAL A 390 20.03 35.67 -72.21
CA VAL A 390 19.04 36.33 -73.08
C VAL A 390 19.48 37.76 -73.44
N GLN A 391 20.09 38.48 -72.50
CA GLN A 391 20.59 39.85 -72.76
C GLN A 391 21.67 39.89 -73.85
N LEU A 392 22.59 38.92 -73.85
CA LEU A 392 23.69 38.89 -74.81
C LEU A 392 23.20 38.70 -76.26
N LYS A 393 22.18 37.85 -76.47
CA LYS A 393 21.60 37.59 -77.81
C LYS A 393 20.87 38.80 -78.39
N THR A 394 20.28 39.64 -77.54
CA THR A 394 19.48 40.79 -77.99
C THR A 394 20.37 41.95 -78.48
N ALA A 395 21.56 42.10 -77.91
CA ALA A 395 22.51 43.16 -78.25
C ALA A 395 23.14 42.98 -79.64
N SER A 396 23.48 41.75 -80.04
CA SER A 396 24.13 41.45 -81.32
C SER A 396 23.18 41.66 -82.51
N LEU A 397 21.94 41.20 -82.41
CA LEU A 397 20.92 41.33 -83.45
C LEU A 397 20.52 42.79 -83.71
N SER A 398 20.41 43.60 -82.66
CA SER A 398 19.97 45.00 -82.76
C SER A 398 20.95 45.86 -83.58
N ARG A 399 22.25 45.65 -83.43
CA ARG A 399 23.29 46.40 -84.16
C ARG A 399 23.39 46.03 -85.64
N TYR A 400 23.22 44.75 -85.96
CA TYR A 400 23.22 44.27 -87.34
C TYR A 400 22.02 44.83 -88.14
N SER A 401 20.84 44.86 -87.51
CA SER A 401 19.63 45.43 -88.12
C SER A 401 19.77 46.92 -88.46
N LEU A 402 20.46 47.69 -87.61
CA LEU A 402 20.75 49.11 -87.84
C LEU A 402 21.59 49.33 -89.10
N HIS A 403 22.61 48.49 -89.32
CA HIS A 403 23.48 48.55 -90.49
C HIS A 403 22.71 48.22 -91.79
N LEU A 404 21.85 47.20 -91.76
CA LEU A 404 21.01 46.83 -92.91
C LEU A 404 20.05 47.96 -93.32
N SER A 405 19.49 48.66 -92.33
CA SER A 405 18.58 49.79 -92.56
C SER A 405 19.27 50.97 -93.26
N GLN A 406 20.54 51.24 -92.94
CA GLN A 406 21.31 52.32 -93.60
C GLN A 406 21.55 52.01 -95.08
N LYS A 407 21.81 50.75 -95.42
CA LYS A 407 22.04 50.31 -96.81
C LYS A 407 20.80 50.42 -97.69
N ASN A 408 19.63 50.05 -97.16
CA ASN A 408 18.37 50.20 -97.88
C ASN A 408 18.03 51.66 -98.15
N LYS A 409 18.38 52.59 -97.24
CA LYS A 409 18.21 54.03 -97.45
C LYS A 409 19.06 54.53 -98.62
N ILE A 410 20.30 54.07 -98.74
CA ILE A 410 21.21 54.45 -99.84
C ILE A 410 20.70 53.93 -101.19
N LEU A 411 20.21 52.68 -101.26
CA LEU A 411 19.60 52.12 -102.48
C LEU A 411 18.35 52.89 -102.92
N LEU A 412 17.55 53.35 -101.95
CA LEU A 412 16.38 54.18 -102.19
C LEU A 412 16.77 55.53 -102.80
N ASP A 413 17.79 56.18 -102.26
CA ASP A 413 18.31 57.46 -102.78
C ASP A 413 18.89 57.28 -104.20
N LEU A 414 19.59 56.17 -104.47
CA LEU A 414 20.11 55.84 -105.80
C LEU A 414 19.00 55.66 -106.84
N SER A 415 17.93 54.94 -106.48
CA SER A 415 16.74 54.74 -107.30
C SER A 415 16.05 56.08 -107.65
N ASN A 416 15.98 56.99 -106.68
CA ASN A 416 15.38 58.31 -106.87
C ASN A 416 16.21 59.18 -107.83
N THR A 417 17.53 59.15 -107.72
CA THR A 417 18.42 59.91 -108.61
C THR A 417 18.39 59.38 -110.05
N LEU A 418 18.35 58.05 -110.25
CA LEU A 418 18.19 57.42 -111.56
C LEU A 418 16.84 57.77 -112.23
N ARG A 419 15.74 57.77 -111.46
CA ARG A 419 14.42 58.19 -111.95
C ARG A 419 14.40 59.63 -112.45
N ASN A 420 15.09 60.54 -111.75
CA ASN A 420 15.17 61.96 -112.13
C ASN A 420 15.97 62.20 -113.42
N ILE A 421 16.94 61.34 -113.74
CA ILE A 421 17.71 61.41 -115.00
C ILE A 421 16.88 60.88 -116.17
N ALA A 422 16.10 59.80 -115.96
CA ALA A 422 15.27 59.19 -117.00
C ALA A 422 14.09 60.08 -117.48
N SER A 423 13.71 61.12 -116.72
CA SER A 423 12.49 61.90 -116.94
C SER A 423 12.67 63.25 -117.63
N ARG A 424 13.87 63.64 -118.13
CA ARG A 424 14.09 64.98 -118.75
C ARG A 424 14.76 64.91 -120.13
N ARG A 425 14.18 65.63 -121.11
CA ARG A 425 14.44 65.46 -122.56
C ARG A 425 15.44 66.44 -123.22
N ASN A 426 16.07 67.37 -122.50
CA ASN A 426 17.11 68.26 -123.03
C ASN A 426 18.07 68.71 -121.92
N MET A 427 19.05 67.86 -121.58
CA MET A 427 20.17 68.19 -120.71
C MET A 427 21.38 67.35 -121.09
N ASP A 428 22.57 67.94 -121.01
CA ASP A 428 23.84 67.24 -121.19
C ASP A 428 23.95 66.10 -120.17
N THR A 429 23.61 64.90 -120.65
CA THR A 429 23.41 63.69 -119.85
C THR A 429 24.74 63.11 -119.38
N SER A 430 25.85 63.56 -119.99
CA SER A 430 27.21 63.08 -119.77
C SER A 430 27.74 63.46 -118.37
N GLU A 431 27.55 64.70 -117.91
CA GLU A 431 28.09 65.13 -116.60
C GLU A 431 27.37 64.51 -115.39
N LYS A 432 26.04 64.41 -115.42
CA LYS A 432 25.28 63.82 -114.31
C LYS A 432 25.42 62.31 -114.23
N ILE A 433 25.51 61.62 -115.36
CA ILE A 433 25.84 60.19 -115.38
C ILE A 433 27.28 59.99 -114.90
N LYS A 434 28.24 60.85 -115.26
CA LYS A 434 29.61 60.79 -114.71
C LYS A 434 29.66 61.08 -113.20
N SER A 435 28.84 62.00 -112.68
CA SER A 435 28.69 62.23 -111.23
C SER A 435 28.10 61.01 -110.53
N LEU A 436 27.06 60.41 -111.10
CA LEU A 436 26.43 59.21 -110.56
C LEU A 436 27.38 58.00 -110.60
N VAL A 437 28.15 57.85 -111.68
CA VAL A 437 29.20 56.84 -111.81
C VAL A 437 30.31 57.11 -110.78
N LYS A 438 30.73 58.37 -110.55
CA LYS A 438 31.68 58.70 -109.47
C LYS A 438 31.15 58.41 -108.07
N GLU A 439 29.86 58.64 -107.81
CA GLU A 439 29.23 58.39 -106.51
C GLU A 439 28.99 56.89 -106.27
N ILE A 440 28.65 56.16 -107.33
CA ILE A 440 28.59 54.69 -107.36
C ILE A 440 30.00 54.11 -107.19
N ASP A 441 31.01 54.61 -107.90
CA ASP A 441 32.39 54.15 -107.80
C ASP A 441 33.00 54.51 -106.44
N PHE A 442 32.70 55.66 -105.84
CA PHE A 442 33.14 56.01 -104.49
C PHE A 442 32.54 55.08 -103.43
N ASN A 443 31.26 54.70 -103.56
CA ASN A 443 30.61 53.76 -102.65
C ASN A 443 31.01 52.30 -102.93
N LEU A 444 31.30 51.93 -104.18
CA LEU A 444 31.86 50.63 -104.55
C LEU A 444 33.35 50.52 -104.15
N GLN A 445 34.08 51.65 -104.08
CA GLN A 445 35.46 51.71 -103.58
C GLN A 445 35.56 51.57 -102.05
N GLN A 446 34.46 51.70 -101.30
CA GLN A 446 34.40 51.22 -99.91
C GLN A 446 34.23 49.69 -99.87
N GLU A 447 35.23 48.97 -100.38
CA GLU A 447 35.30 47.51 -100.35
C GLU A 447 35.81 46.96 -99.00
N HIS A 448 35.48 47.62 -97.88
CA HIS A 448 35.87 47.21 -96.52
C HIS A 448 34.66 46.82 -95.63
N GLU A 449 33.48 46.55 -96.22
CA GLU A 449 32.28 46.07 -95.48
C GLU A 449 32.58 44.84 -94.60
N TRP A 450 33.48 43.97 -95.08
CA TRP A 450 33.90 42.78 -94.32
C TRP A 450 34.88 43.09 -93.20
N ASP A 451 35.77 44.06 -93.37
CA ASP A 451 36.78 44.38 -92.36
C ASP A 451 36.14 45.11 -91.16
N GLU A 452 35.12 45.93 -91.39
CA GLU A 452 34.31 46.53 -90.32
C GLU A 452 33.48 45.47 -89.58
N PHE A 453 32.78 44.58 -90.30
CA PHE A 453 32.06 43.46 -89.67
C PHE A 453 33.00 42.58 -88.84
N MET A 454 34.20 42.28 -89.35
CA MET A 454 35.22 41.51 -88.65
C MET A 454 35.65 42.19 -87.34
N ASN A 455 35.85 43.51 -87.36
CA ASN A 455 36.24 44.26 -86.18
C ASN A 455 35.12 44.24 -85.12
N PHE A 456 33.87 44.48 -85.51
CA PHE A 456 32.74 44.43 -84.58
C PHE A 456 32.46 43.02 -84.04
N PHE A 457 32.57 42.01 -84.89
CA PHE A 457 32.38 40.64 -84.48
C PHE A 457 33.45 40.21 -83.45
N LYS A 458 34.70 40.65 -83.61
CA LYS A 458 35.77 40.43 -82.62
C LYS A 458 35.52 41.14 -81.29
N GLU A 459 34.89 42.30 -81.26
CA GLU A 459 34.54 42.96 -79.99
C GLU A 459 33.50 42.18 -79.19
N ILE A 460 32.49 41.61 -79.87
CA ILE A 460 31.37 40.91 -79.22
C ILE A 460 31.72 39.43 -78.92
N HIS A 461 32.53 38.82 -79.78
CA HIS A 461 32.95 37.42 -79.69
C HIS A 461 34.49 37.30 -79.78
N PRO A 462 35.24 37.82 -78.79
CA PRO A 462 36.70 37.98 -78.88
C PRO A 462 37.46 36.66 -79.10
N GLU A 463 36.97 35.58 -78.50
CA GLU A 463 37.62 34.27 -78.58
C GLU A 463 37.11 33.39 -79.73
N PHE A 464 36.04 33.79 -80.44
CA PHE A 464 35.38 32.91 -81.41
C PHE A 464 36.31 32.55 -82.58
N ILE A 465 36.95 33.53 -83.20
CA ILE A 465 37.83 33.28 -84.36
C ILE A 465 39.03 32.42 -83.94
N LYS A 466 39.58 32.67 -82.74
CA LYS A 466 40.71 31.92 -82.19
C LYS A 466 40.33 30.47 -81.92
N LYS A 467 39.20 30.23 -81.25
CA LYS A 467 38.68 28.87 -81.01
C LYS A 467 38.37 28.14 -82.31
N LEU A 468 37.67 28.81 -83.24
CA LEU A 468 37.31 28.22 -84.53
C LEU A 468 38.53 27.79 -85.33
N SER A 469 39.57 28.63 -85.35
CA SER A 469 40.81 28.35 -86.08
C SER A 469 41.69 27.31 -85.37
N THR A 470 41.59 27.19 -84.04
CA THR A 470 42.33 26.17 -83.27
C THR A 470 41.68 24.79 -83.42
N MET A 471 40.36 24.75 -83.56
CA MET A 471 39.60 23.51 -83.70
C MET A 471 39.55 22.99 -85.13
N SER A 472 39.85 23.80 -86.14
CA SER A 472 39.85 23.34 -87.53
C SER A 472 41.10 22.52 -87.87
N GLU A 473 40.91 21.38 -88.53
CA GLU A 473 42.01 20.48 -88.92
C GLU A 473 42.91 21.07 -90.03
N ASP A 474 42.35 21.97 -90.85
CA ASP A 474 43.03 22.69 -91.93
C ASP A 474 42.95 24.21 -91.74
N ASN A 475 43.90 24.96 -92.33
CA ASN A 475 43.82 26.42 -92.38
C ASN A 475 42.52 26.89 -93.06
N LEU A 476 41.69 27.63 -92.31
CA LEU A 476 40.44 28.18 -92.81
C LEU A 476 40.72 29.35 -93.75
N SER A 477 40.06 29.32 -94.91
CA SER A 477 40.09 30.46 -95.84
C SER A 477 39.31 31.66 -95.26
N PRO A 478 39.61 32.89 -95.70
CA PRO A 478 38.83 34.06 -95.30
C PRO A 478 37.32 33.91 -95.56
N ALA A 479 36.92 33.24 -96.64
CA ALA A 479 35.52 32.97 -96.95
C ALA A 479 34.86 31.99 -95.95
N GLU A 480 35.62 31.02 -95.44
CA GLU A 480 35.16 30.06 -94.43
C GLU A 480 35.03 30.70 -93.05
N LEU A 481 35.96 31.59 -92.69
CA LEU A 481 35.85 32.40 -91.47
C LEU A 481 34.62 33.31 -91.52
N ARG A 482 34.41 34.00 -92.66
CA ARG A 482 33.22 34.82 -92.94
C ARG A 482 31.94 34.01 -92.78
N LEU A 483 31.87 32.85 -93.41
CA LEU A 483 30.73 31.95 -93.26
C LEU A 483 30.55 31.52 -91.80
N GLY A 484 31.63 31.19 -91.09
CA GLY A 484 31.56 30.77 -89.70
C GLY A 484 31.01 31.83 -88.75
N MET A 485 31.42 33.08 -88.91
CA MET A 485 30.85 34.18 -88.13
C MET A 485 29.37 34.43 -88.46
N LEU A 486 28.98 34.34 -89.72
CA LEU A 486 27.57 34.45 -90.09
C LEU A 486 26.72 33.30 -89.52
N LEU A 487 27.28 32.09 -89.44
CA LEU A 487 26.64 30.94 -88.80
C LEU A 487 26.58 31.10 -87.27
N ARG A 488 27.59 31.71 -86.64
CA ARG A 488 27.58 32.06 -85.20
C ARG A 488 26.39 32.95 -84.86
N LEU A 489 26.07 33.88 -85.75
CA LEU A 489 24.93 34.78 -85.61
C LEU A 489 23.58 34.08 -85.91
N ASN A 490 23.59 32.75 -86.08
CA ASN A 490 22.44 31.92 -86.39
C ASN A 490 21.70 32.35 -87.67
N LEU A 491 22.42 32.90 -88.66
CA LEU A 491 21.81 33.32 -89.91
C LEU A 491 21.46 32.11 -90.79
N THR A 492 20.30 32.17 -91.42
CA THR A 492 19.84 31.13 -92.33
C THR A 492 20.67 31.13 -93.61
N SER A 493 20.73 30.00 -94.33
CA SER A 493 21.47 29.91 -95.59
C SER A 493 21.00 30.93 -96.64
N LYS A 494 19.72 31.33 -96.59
CA LYS A 494 19.14 32.33 -97.50
C LYS A 494 19.64 33.74 -97.17
N GLU A 495 19.73 34.09 -95.89
CA GLU A 495 20.26 35.38 -95.42
C GLU A 495 21.76 35.47 -95.70
N ILE A 496 22.52 34.43 -95.36
CA ILE A 496 23.95 34.35 -95.64
C ILE A 496 24.24 34.51 -97.14
N ALA A 497 23.42 33.92 -98.00
CA ALA A 497 23.58 34.02 -99.45
C ALA A 497 23.33 35.44 -99.95
N SER A 498 22.30 36.09 -99.41
CA SER A 498 22.04 37.51 -99.68
C SER A 498 23.20 38.40 -99.24
N ILE A 499 23.82 38.10 -98.09
CA ILE A 499 24.93 38.89 -97.53
C ILE A 499 26.21 38.71 -98.35
N LEU A 500 26.54 37.47 -98.70
CA LEU A 500 27.74 37.15 -99.48
C LEU A 500 27.57 37.41 -100.98
N ARG A 501 26.39 37.84 -101.45
CA ARG A 501 26.02 38.03 -102.86
C ARG A 501 26.29 36.78 -103.71
N VAL A 502 26.02 35.62 -103.14
CA VAL A 502 26.15 34.31 -103.81
C VAL A 502 24.80 33.61 -103.82
N THR A 503 24.67 32.53 -104.59
CA THR A 503 23.43 31.75 -104.57
C THR A 503 23.27 31.00 -103.24
N PRO A 504 22.04 30.78 -102.74
CA PRO A 504 21.78 29.94 -101.56
C PRO A 504 22.44 28.55 -101.64
N ASP A 505 22.53 28.00 -102.83
CA ASP A 505 23.20 26.73 -103.10
C ASP A 505 24.72 26.82 -102.90
N SER A 506 25.35 27.93 -103.27
CA SER A 506 26.76 28.18 -102.98
C SER A 506 27.04 28.21 -101.47
N VAL A 507 26.16 28.81 -100.66
CA VAL A 507 26.28 28.81 -99.20
C VAL A 507 26.09 27.42 -98.63
N ARG A 508 25.13 26.64 -99.14
CA ARG A 508 24.92 25.25 -98.72
C ARG A 508 26.19 24.42 -98.93
N VAL A 509 26.83 24.57 -100.09
CA VAL A 509 28.09 23.89 -100.41
C VAL A 509 29.22 24.38 -99.51
N ALA A 510 29.33 25.69 -99.26
CA ALA A 510 30.34 26.25 -98.37
C ALA A 510 30.17 25.78 -96.92
N ARG A 511 28.93 25.64 -96.42
CA ARG A 511 28.63 25.08 -95.09
C ARG A 511 29.08 23.64 -94.99
N HIS A 512 28.81 22.84 -96.01
CA HIS A 512 29.26 21.46 -96.04
C HIS A 512 30.80 21.34 -96.05
N ARG A 513 31.49 22.22 -96.79
CA ARG A 513 32.96 22.28 -96.80
C ARG A 513 33.53 22.69 -95.43
N LEU A 514 32.99 23.73 -94.81
CA LEU A 514 33.41 24.19 -93.49
C LEU A 514 33.18 23.11 -92.42
N ARG A 515 32.04 22.41 -92.46
CA ARG A 515 31.75 21.31 -91.53
C ARG A 515 32.80 20.20 -91.59
N LYS A 516 33.28 19.83 -92.78
CA LYS A 516 34.27 18.76 -92.94
C LYS A 516 35.63 19.09 -92.31
N LYS A 517 35.93 20.37 -92.10
CA LYS A 517 37.18 20.84 -91.51
C LYS A 517 37.11 21.00 -89.99
N LEU A 518 35.95 20.75 -89.39
CA LEU A 518 35.70 20.96 -87.96
C LEU A 518 35.33 19.62 -87.31
N PRO A 519 35.70 19.40 -86.02
CA PRO A 519 35.50 18.14 -85.31
C PRO A 519 34.04 18.03 -84.82
N ILE A 520 33.11 17.96 -85.77
CA ILE A 520 31.66 17.96 -85.53
C ILE A 520 31.12 16.54 -85.70
N ASP A 521 30.39 16.05 -84.70
CA ASP A 521 29.72 14.73 -84.76
C ASP A 521 28.75 14.67 -85.97
N GLN A 522 28.57 13.48 -86.56
CA GLN A 522 27.59 13.26 -87.64
C GLN A 522 26.16 13.69 -87.26
N LYS A 523 25.80 13.68 -85.98
CA LYS A 523 24.46 14.06 -85.50
C LYS A 523 24.28 15.53 -85.15
N GLU A 524 25.36 16.28 -84.94
CA GLU A 524 25.29 17.67 -84.50
C GLU A 524 25.15 18.61 -85.69
N GLU A 525 24.25 19.59 -85.66
CA GLU A 525 24.14 20.56 -86.76
C GLU A 525 25.27 21.60 -86.70
N LEU A 526 25.83 21.96 -87.86
CA LEU A 526 26.93 22.93 -87.94
C LEU A 526 26.57 24.27 -87.27
N VAL A 527 25.31 24.71 -87.33
CA VAL A 527 24.91 25.99 -86.70
C VAL A 527 24.93 25.90 -85.18
N ASN A 528 24.50 24.79 -84.60
CA ASN A 528 24.49 24.61 -83.15
C ASN A 528 25.92 24.58 -82.60
N PHE A 529 26.80 23.81 -83.24
CA PHE A 529 28.24 23.81 -82.96
C PHE A 529 28.81 25.23 -83.01
N MET A 530 28.43 25.99 -84.04
CA MET A 530 28.88 27.37 -84.22
C MET A 530 28.26 28.33 -83.22
N ILE A 531 27.14 28.05 -82.54
CA ILE A 531 26.52 28.85 -81.47
C ILE A 531 27.10 28.51 -80.08
N GLU A 532 27.68 27.33 -79.92
CA GLU A 532 28.32 26.91 -78.67
C GLU A 532 29.79 27.36 -78.55
N LEU A 533 30.48 27.54 -79.69
CA LEU A 533 31.89 27.95 -79.76
C LEU A 533 32.25 29.26 -79.03
#